data_AF-A0A6I9XR15-F1
#
_entry.id   AF-A0A6I9XR15-F1
#
_cell.length_a   1.000
_cell.length_b   1.000
_cell.length_c   1.000
_cell.angle_alpha   90.00
_cell.angle_beta   90.00
_cell.angle_gamma   90.00
#
_symmetry.space_group_name_H-M   'P 1'
#
loop_
_entity.id
_entity.type
_entity.pdbx_description
1 polymer ?
#
loop_
_entity_poly.entity_id
_entity_poly.type
_entity_poly.pdbx_seq_one_letter_code
_entity_poly.pdbx_strand_id
1 'polypeptide(L)'
;MGWERQMGLRPGIIDTLFTNLSRSLNIEIYYLCQCVFDNCSHIGSDKGWTLGIRSEENPERKNARFFFTLRTDRIKKSATILAHHRYQLHTWTHVAATYNGKEMLLYVNGRRVARSSQQSGDLHSPFMASCRTLILGGSNSNRLNFRGYLALLALWNIAMPQEKLQRAFLGKFEDRKLSLLLSAKFNHLQQQWVTFKDGAYPQVEMIYRPEPQVLSPLIPPLCGQTACDNVELISYYNSHWPLRNEKVVHYQVVNIYDDDGLHPTVSEEQIAHQHQALNEAFAHYNITWQLSIHKVYNSLLRYRVILMNCEPGKIGNEFCNPECKHPLTGYDGGDCRWLGRCYAWERRDGVCNMECNNMLHNFDDGDCCNPKVTNVRKTCFDPDSPHR
;
A
#
# COMPACT_ATOMS: atom_id res chain seq x y z
N MET A 1 4.75 6.46 20.78
CA MET A 1 4.41 6.20 22.20
C MET A 1 4.70 4.75 22.54
N GLY A 2 5.61 4.48 23.47
CA GLY A 2 5.96 3.15 23.96
C GLY A 2 4.93 2.65 24.98
N TRP A 3 4.48 1.41 24.81
CA TRP A 3 3.42 0.78 25.58
C TRP A 3 3.97 -0.36 26.41
N GLU A 4 3.67 -0.33 27.72
CA GLU A 4 3.75 -1.47 28.64
C GLU A 4 2.56 -1.49 29.62
N ARG A 5 1.58 -0.58 29.46
CA ARG A 5 0.48 -0.30 30.41
C ARG A 5 -0.86 -0.17 29.69
N GLN A 6 -1.96 -0.27 30.44
CA GLN A 6 -3.32 -0.21 29.91
C GLN A 6 -3.98 1.15 30.15
N MET A 7 -4.85 1.58 29.22
CA MET A 7 -5.69 2.76 29.37
C MET A 7 -7.15 2.44 29.05
N GLY A 8 -8.07 3.07 29.78
CA GLY A 8 -9.50 3.05 29.49
C GLY A 8 -9.96 4.39 28.92
N LEU A 9 -10.92 4.40 28.02
CA LEU A 9 -11.55 5.65 27.56
C LEU A 9 -12.34 6.28 28.72
N ARG A 10 -12.44 7.62 28.79
CA ARG A 10 -13.20 8.30 29.84
C ARG A 10 -14.72 8.01 29.73
N PRO A 11 -15.44 7.82 30.85
CA PRO A 11 -16.88 7.50 30.84
C PRO A 11 -17.75 8.43 29.97
N GLY A 12 -17.61 9.76 30.11
CA GLY A 12 -18.41 10.71 29.31
C GLY A 12 -18.18 10.65 27.79
N ILE A 13 -17.01 10.16 27.36
CA ILE A 13 -16.69 9.94 25.94
C ILE A 13 -17.20 8.57 25.48
N ILE A 14 -17.08 7.55 26.34
CA ILE A 14 -17.61 6.19 26.09
C ILE A 14 -19.11 6.24 25.78
N ASP A 15 -19.90 6.94 26.58
CA ASP A 15 -21.36 6.96 26.40
C ASP A 15 -21.75 7.53 25.03
N THR A 16 -21.07 8.61 24.61
CA THR A 16 -21.26 9.23 23.30
C THR A 16 -20.79 8.33 22.17
N LEU A 17 -19.64 7.66 22.33
CA LEU A 17 -19.07 6.74 21.34
C LEU A 17 -20.04 5.60 21.02
N PHE A 18 -20.47 4.87 22.04
CA PHE A 18 -21.25 3.65 21.84
C PHE A 18 -22.71 3.92 21.46
N THR A 19 -23.28 5.07 21.86
CA THR A 19 -24.59 5.48 21.36
C THR A 19 -24.60 5.60 19.83
N ASN A 20 -23.45 5.96 19.24
CA ASN A 20 -23.30 6.08 17.80
C ASN A 20 -22.76 4.81 17.10
N LEU A 21 -22.28 3.80 17.84
CA LEU A 21 -21.79 2.51 17.32
C LEU A 21 -22.87 1.41 17.37
N SER A 22 -23.99 1.60 16.68
CA SER A 22 -25.11 0.64 16.74
C SER A 22 -24.94 -0.55 15.80
N ARG A 23 -24.52 -0.31 14.55
CA ARG A 23 -24.55 -1.30 13.45
C ARG A 23 -23.25 -1.50 12.70
N SER A 24 -22.40 -0.49 12.69
CA SER A 24 -21.13 -0.54 11.99
C SER A 24 -19.99 -0.01 12.84
N LEU A 25 -18.84 -0.63 12.65
CA LEU A 25 -17.61 -0.34 13.35
C LEU A 25 -16.49 -0.36 12.34
N ASN A 26 -15.75 0.75 12.25
CA ASN A 26 -14.42 0.75 11.67
C ASN A 26 -13.42 1.13 12.76
N ILE A 27 -12.31 0.39 12.82
CA ILE A 27 -11.17 0.67 13.69
C ILE A 27 -9.95 0.81 12.80
N GLU A 28 -9.19 1.90 12.94
CA GLU A 28 -7.92 2.13 12.24
C GLU A 28 -6.81 2.34 13.26
N ILE A 29 -5.73 1.57 13.13
CA ILE A 29 -4.60 1.65 14.05
C ILE A 29 -3.28 1.60 13.28
N TYR A 30 -2.42 2.57 13.54
CA TYR A 30 -1.02 2.53 13.13
C TYR A 30 -0.18 2.12 14.32
N TYR A 31 0.55 1.01 14.19
CA TYR A 31 1.29 0.49 15.31
C TYR A 31 2.54 -0.29 14.94
N LEU A 32 3.32 -0.51 15.99
CA LEU A 32 4.39 -1.46 16.10
C LEU A 32 4.05 -2.35 17.31
N CYS A 33 3.16 -3.37 17.19
CA CYS A 33 2.71 -4.14 18.35
C CYS A 33 1.21 -4.43 18.81
N GLN A 34 0.10 -3.76 18.47
CA GLN A 34 -1.04 -3.65 19.46
C GLN A 34 -2.22 -4.69 19.49
N CYS A 35 -2.91 -4.78 20.67
CA CYS A 35 -4.34 -5.15 20.90
C CYS A 35 -5.26 -3.99 21.42
N VAL A 36 -6.52 -3.94 20.95
CA VAL A 36 -7.63 -3.05 21.37
C VAL A 36 -8.86 -3.88 21.72
N PHE A 37 -9.55 -3.49 22.78
CA PHE A 37 -10.56 -4.31 23.42
C PHE A 37 -11.76 -3.48 23.89
N ASP A 38 -12.97 -4.03 23.81
CA ASP A 38 -14.17 -3.50 24.47
C ASP A 38 -14.62 -4.44 25.59
N ASN A 39 -14.67 -3.93 26.81
CA ASN A 39 -14.83 -4.66 28.07
C ASN A 39 -16.30 -4.77 28.54
N CYS A 40 -17.22 -5.02 27.62
CA CYS A 40 -18.49 -5.70 27.94
C CYS A 40 -18.27 -7.18 28.37
N SER A 41 -17.10 -7.50 28.94
CA SER A 41 -16.55 -8.83 29.16
C SER A 41 -16.14 -8.98 30.63
N HIS A 42 -17.04 -9.49 31.45
CA HIS A 42 -16.56 -10.27 32.58
C HIS A 42 -15.87 -11.53 32.04
N ILE A 43 -14.80 -11.92 32.73
CA ILE A 43 -13.83 -12.99 32.44
C ILE A 43 -14.53 -14.33 32.16
N GLY A 44 -15.00 -14.52 30.92
CA GLY A 44 -15.82 -15.67 30.50
C GLY A 44 -16.92 -15.37 29.46
N SER A 45 -17.08 -14.12 29.05
CA SER A 45 -18.13 -13.71 28.10
C SER A 45 -17.53 -13.36 26.74
N ASP A 46 -17.85 -14.14 25.71
CA ASP A 46 -17.53 -13.92 24.28
C ASP A 46 -18.06 -12.59 23.70
N LYS A 47 -18.54 -11.63 24.50
CA LYS A 47 -19.27 -10.42 24.06
C LYS A 47 -18.35 -9.25 23.70
N GLY A 48 -18.75 -8.47 22.70
CA GLY A 48 -18.03 -7.28 22.25
C GLY A 48 -17.11 -7.58 21.07
N TRP A 49 -16.07 -6.76 20.93
CA TRP A 49 -15.10 -6.89 19.85
C TRP A 49 -13.66 -6.73 20.35
N THR A 50 -12.72 -7.31 19.60
CA THR A 50 -11.30 -7.25 19.90
C THR A 50 -10.51 -7.26 18.60
N LEU A 51 -9.58 -6.33 18.47
CA LEU A 51 -8.61 -6.29 17.38
C LEU A 51 -7.22 -6.43 17.98
N GLY A 52 -6.43 -7.41 17.57
CA GLY A 52 -5.12 -7.58 18.19
C GLY A 52 -4.22 -8.61 17.53
N ILE A 53 -3.21 -9.05 18.29
CA ILE A 53 -2.23 -10.04 17.86
C ILE A 53 -2.36 -11.28 18.73
N ARG A 54 -2.38 -12.45 18.09
CA ARG A 54 -2.44 -13.75 18.78
C ARG A 54 -1.38 -14.67 18.19
N SER A 55 -0.64 -15.36 19.06
CA SER A 55 0.19 -16.49 18.66
C SER A 55 -0.69 -17.73 18.55
N GLU A 56 -0.50 -18.52 17.50
CA GLU A 56 -0.98 -19.90 17.50
C GLU A 56 -0.25 -20.68 18.60
N GLU A 57 -1.01 -21.46 19.39
CA GLU A 57 -0.48 -22.37 20.41
C GLU A 57 0.09 -23.60 19.73
N ASN A 58 1.23 -23.46 19.06
CA ASN A 58 2.02 -24.59 18.62
C ASN A 58 3.46 -24.41 19.16
N PRO A 59 3.91 -25.24 20.12
CA PRO A 59 5.20 -25.07 20.80
C PRO A 59 6.40 -24.95 19.85
N GLU A 60 6.31 -25.56 18.67
CA GLU A 60 7.40 -25.63 17.69
C GLU A 60 7.40 -24.47 16.67
N ARG A 61 6.31 -23.70 16.54
CA ARG A 61 6.21 -22.60 15.57
C ARG A 61 5.53 -21.37 16.18
N LYS A 62 6.35 -20.39 16.57
CA LYS A 62 5.89 -19.05 16.98
C LYS A 62 5.37 -18.27 15.77
N ASN A 63 4.09 -18.42 15.44
CA ASN A 63 3.42 -17.69 14.37
C ASN A 63 2.39 -16.72 14.95
N ALA A 64 2.82 -15.50 15.27
CA ALA A 64 1.90 -14.42 15.63
C ALA A 64 1.18 -13.88 14.39
N ARG A 65 -0.12 -13.62 14.51
CA ARG A 65 -0.97 -13.07 13.44
C ARG A 65 -1.94 -12.04 13.99
N PHE A 66 -2.36 -11.11 13.14
CA PHE A 66 -3.45 -10.20 13.47
C PHE A 66 -4.78 -10.94 13.50
N PHE A 67 -5.66 -10.57 14.43
CA PHE A 67 -6.99 -11.13 14.53
C PHE A 67 -8.03 -10.06 14.81
N PHE A 68 -9.25 -10.31 14.34
CA PHE A 68 -10.44 -9.56 14.70
C PHE A 68 -11.50 -10.51 15.22
N THR A 69 -11.89 -10.33 16.48
CA THR A 69 -12.98 -11.07 17.14
C THR A 69 -14.17 -10.15 17.30
N LEU A 70 -15.36 -10.66 17.00
CA LEU A 70 -16.62 -9.95 17.19
C LEU A 70 -17.71 -10.92 17.66
N ARG A 71 -18.53 -10.45 18.60
CA ARG A 71 -19.83 -11.02 18.91
C ARG A 71 -20.88 -9.92 18.92
N THR A 72 -21.86 -10.09 18.06
CA THR A 72 -23.06 -9.26 17.97
C THR A 72 -24.10 -9.68 19.00
N ASP A 73 -25.04 -8.78 19.30
CA ASP A 73 -26.01 -8.94 20.38
C ASP A 73 -26.82 -10.25 20.28
N ARG A 74 -27.26 -10.59 19.06
CA ARG A 74 -28.13 -11.75 18.80
C ARG A 74 -27.39 -13.08 18.69
N ILE A 75 -26.06 -13.06 18.52
CA ILE A 75 -25.28 -14.27 18.27
C ILE A 75 -24.66 -14.77 19.58
N LYS A 76 -24.78 -16.08 19.84
CA LYS A 76 -24.36 -16.68 21.12
C LYS A 76 -22.85 -16.86 21.24
N LYS A 77 -22.15 -17.07 20.12
CA LYS A 77 -20.70 -17.32 20.07
C LYS A 77 -19.97 -16.19 19.34
N SER A 78 -18.75 -15.89 19.76
CA SER A 78 -17.89 -14.96 19.02
C SER A 78 -17.39 -15.62 17.72
N ALA A 79 -17.15 -14.80 16.71
CA ALA A 79 -16.40 -15.20 15.52
C ALA A 79 -15.04 -14.53 15.56
N THR A 80 -13.98 -15.25 15.21
CA THR A 80 -12.63 -14.70 15.09
C THR A 80 -12.09 -14.93 13.69
N ILE A 81 -11.67 -13.86 13.01
CA ILE A 81 -10.94 -13.92 11.75
C ILE A 81 -9.47 -13.61 11.99
N LEU A 82 -8.58 -14.34 11.32
CA LEU A 82 -7.13 -14.20 11.42
C LEU A 82 -6.58 -13.71 10.08
N ALA A 83 -5.61 -12.79 10.12
CA ALA A 83 -4.82 -12.45 8.95
C ALA A 83 -4.05 -13.69 8.47
N HIS A 84 -4.01 -13.91 7.16
CA HIS A 84 -3.25 -15.02 6.59
C HIS A 84 -1.73 -14.77 6.64
N HIS A 85 -1.30 -13.50 6.69
CA HIS A 85 0.12 -13.13 6.85
C HIS A 85 0.58 -13.20 8.31
N ARG A 86 1.87 -13.50 8.47
CA ARG A 86 2.55 -13.46 9.76
C ARG A 86 2.80 -12.01 10.19
N TYR A 87 2.70 -11.78 11.48
CA TYR A 87 3.13 -10.56 12.12
C TYR A 87 4.63 -10.35 11.92
N GLN A 88 5.05 -9.14 11.54
CA GLN A 88 6.44 -8.76 11.35
C GLN A 88 6.90 -7.86 12.51
N LEU A 89 7.88 -8.34 13.27
CA LEU A 89 8.51 -7.57 14.34
C LEU A 89 9.23 -6.34 13.77
N HIS A 90 9.30 -5.26 14.55
CA HIS A 90 10.03 -4.03 14.19
C HIS A 90 9.52 -3.30 12.93
N THR A 91 8.30 -3.60 12.46
CA THR A 91 7.68 -2.93 11.30
C THR A 91 6.39 -2.18 11.66
N TRP A 92 6.27 -0.93 11.22
CA TRP A 92 5.02 -0.20 11.31
C TRP A 92 3.98 -0.87 10.43
N THR A 93 2.88 -1.30 11.05
CA THR A 93 1.76 -1.93 10.37
C THR A 93 0.52 -1.09 10.59
N HIS A 94 -0.18 -0.81 9.50
CA HIS A 94 -1.51 -0.26 9.53
C HIS A 94 -2.52 -1.42 9.56
N VAL A 95 -3.37 -1.47 10.57
CA VAL A 95 -4.42 -2.50 10.69
C VAL A 95 -5.77 -1.82 10.80
N ALA A 96 -6.71 -2.30 10.00
CA ALA A 96 -8.10 -1.86 10.09
C ALA A 96 -9.08 -3.03 10.12
N ALA A 97 -10.16 -2.90 10.87
CA ALA A 97 -11.25 -3.87 10.88
C ALA A 97 -12.57 -3.16 10.60
N THR A 98 -13.45 -3.81 9.82
CA THR A 98 -14.79 -3.27 9.53
C THR A 98 -15.87 -4.30 9.80
N TYR A 99 -16.99 -3.81 10.35
CA TYR A 99 -18.23 -4.56 10.43
C TYR A 99 -19.39 -3.71 9.91
N ASN A 100 -20.24 -4.27 9.05
CA ASN A 100 -21.37 -3.57 8.42
C ASN A 100 -22.76 -4.09 8.84
N GLY A 101 -22.84 -4.88 9.91
CA GLY A 101 -24.09 -5.55 10.32
C GLY A 101 -24.31 -6.93 9.69
N LYS A 102 -23.49 -7.34 8.72
CA LYS A 102 -23.54 -8.67 8.07
C LYS A 102 -22.17 -9.32 7.92
N GLU A 103 -21.13 -8.52 7.75
CA GLU A 103 -19.81 -9.00 7.37
C GLU A 103 -18.71 -8.37 8.20
N MET A 104 -17.79 -9.21 8.65
CA MET A 104 -16.54 -8.83 9.31
C MET A 104 -15.41 -8.86 8.28
N LEU A 105 -14.64 -7.79 8.19
CA LEU A 105 -13.47 -7.72 7.33
C LEU A 105 -12.26 -7.24 8.14
N LEU A 106 -11.09 -7.81 7.85
CA LEU A 106 -9.80 -7.41 8.42
C LEU A 106 -8.87 -6.96 7.29
N TYR A 107 -8.19 -5.85 7.50
CA TYR A 107 -7.27 -5.22 6.57
C TYR A 107 -5.90 -5.01 7.23
N VAL A 108 -4.84 -5.22 6.46
CA VAL A 108 -3.45 -4.96 6.84
C VAL A 108 -2.81 -4.18 5.71
N ASN A 109 -2.22 -3.02 6.03
CA ASN A 109 -1.59 -2.09 5.08
C ASN A 109 -2.52 -1.75 3.90
N GLY A 110 -3.80 -1.52 4.19
CA GLY A 110 -4.83 -1.21 3.19
C GLY A 110 -5.35 -2.40 2.38
N ARG A 111 -4.79 -3.61 2.51
CA ARG A 111 -5.28 -4.81 1.81
C ARG A 111 -6.17 -5.67 2.70
N ARG A 112 -7.29 -6.15 2.17
CA ARG A 112 -8.15 -7.11 2.88
C ARG A 112 -7.43 -8.45 3.05
N VAL A 113 -7.29 -8.92 4.29
CA VAL A 113 -6.60 -10.16 4.63
C VAL A 113 -7.50 -11.26 5.19
N ALA A 114 -8.72 -10.92 5.64
CA ALA A 114 -9.71 -11.90 6.08
C ALA A 114 -11.15 -11.38 5.96
N ARG A 115 -12.11 -12.31 5.89
CA ARG A 115 -13.57 -12.06 5.82
C ARG A 115 -14.34 -13.14 6.57
N SER A 116 -15.44 -12.78 7.21
CA SER A 116 -16.43 -13.73 7.76
C SER A 116 -17.83 -13.13 7.75
N SER A 117 -18.85 -13.97 7.59
CA SER A 117 -20.28 -13.61 7.71
C SER A 117 -20.97 -14.33 8.88
N GLN A 118 -20.18 -14.83 9.86
CA GLN A 118 -20.71 -15.57 11.01
C GLN A 118 -21.44 -14.68 12.04
N GLN A 119 -21.31 -13.35 11.94
CA GLN A 119 -21.92 -12.38 12.84
C GLN A 119 -22.92 -11.52 12.07
N SER A 120 -24.08 -11.22 12.66
CA SER A 120 -25.13 -10.42 12.02
C SER A 120 -25.91 -9.59 13.04
N GLY A 121 -26.41 -8.43 12.59
CA GLY A 121 -27.23 -7.54 13.40
C GLY A 121 -26.44 -6.49 14.16
N ASP A 122 -27.05 -5.96 15.21
CA ASP A 122 -26.51 -4.84 15.99
C ASP A 122 -25.32 -5.29 16.87
N LEU A 123 -24.34 -4.39 17.04
CA LEU A 123 -23.14 -4.65 17.83
C LEU A 123 -23.46 -4.85 19.31
N HIS A 124 -24.47 -4.15 19.82
CA HIS A 124 -24.91 -4.22 21.21
C HIS A 124 -26.40 -3.88 21.33
N SER A 125 -27.07 -4.44 22.35
CA SER A 125 -28.43 -4.04 22.73
C SER A 125 -28.42 -2.78 23.62
N PRO A 126 -29.54 -2.02 23.69
CA PRO A 126 -29.71 -0.94 24.66
C PRO A 126 -29.51 -1.39 26.10
N PHE A 127 -29.83 -2.66 26.42
CA PHE A 127 -29.60 -3.26 27.74
C PHE A 127 -28.10 -3.38 28.09
N MET A 128 -27.24 -3.57 27.09
CA MET A 128 -25.79 -3.63 27.27
C MET A 128 -25.14 -2.23 27.40
N ALA A 129 -25.91 -1.15 27.38
CA ALA A 129 -25.37 0.21 27.46
C ALA A 129 -24.64 0.52 28.77
N SER A 130 -24.96 -0.17 29.86
CA SER A 130 -24.34 0.03 31.18
C SER A 130 -22.98 -0.66 31.36
N CYS A 131 -22.51 -1.48 30.40
CA CYS A 131 -21.26 -2.26 30.52
C CYS A 131 -20.15 -1.83 29.53
N ARG A 132 -20.26 -0.64 28.93
CA ARG A 132 -19.38 -0.18 27.84
C ARG A 132 -18.02 0.27 28.36
N THR A 133 -16.92 -0.21 27.77
CA THR A 133 -15.57 0.25 28.17
C THR A 133 -14.55 -0.08 27.09
N LEU A 134 -13.88 0.93 26.56
CA LEU A 134 -12.83 0.75 25.57
C LEU A 134 -11.47 0.70 26.27
N ILE A 135 -10.79 -0.43 26.17
CA ILE A 135 -9.45 -0.66 26.71
C ILE A 135 -8.44 -0.69 25.56
N LEU A 136 -7.35 0.05 25.78
CA LEU A 136 -6.23 0.14 24.87
C LEU A 136 -4.99 -0.42 25.57
N GLY A 137 -4.23 -1.28 24.88
CA GLY A 137 -2.93 -1.76 25.39
C GLY A 137 -2.97 -3.05 26.21
N GLY A 138 -4.03 -3.84 26.15
CA GLY A 138 -4.09 -5.15 26.79
C GLY A 138 -5.49 -5.72 26.92
N SER A 139 -5.60 -6.87 27.60
CA SER A 139 -6.87 -7.52 27.94
C SER A 139 -7.24 -7.28 29.41
N ASN A 140 -8.54 -7.34 29.71
CA ASN A 140 -9.04 -7.32 31.09
C ASN A 140 -8.60 -8.57 31.90
N SER A 141 -8.28 -9.68 31.24
CA SER A 141 -7.70 -10.87 31.89
C SER A 141 -6.22 -10.64 32.23
N ASN A 142 -5.89 -10.73 33.51
CA ASN A 142 -4.64 -10.36 34.22
C ASN A 142 -3.29 -10.95 33.73
N ARG A 143 -3.04 -11.18 32.43
CA ARG A 143 -1.84 -11.94 32.03
C ARG A 143 -0.88 -11.28 31.07
N LEU A 144 -1.24 -10.34 30.19
CA LEU A 144 -0.26 -9.72 29.28
C LEU A 144 -0.68 -8.30 28.86
N ASN A 145 0.22 -7.33 29.07
CA ASN A 145 0.11 -5.98 28.50
C ASN A 145 0.75 -5.95 27.11
N PHE A 146 0.22 -5.07 26.28
CA PHE A 146 0.79 -4.79 24.98
C PHE A 146 2.19 -4.16 25.15
N ARG A 147 3.19 -4.70 24.43
CA ARG A 147 4.56 -4.16 24.33
C ARG A 147 4.89 -3.69 22.93
N GLY A 148 4.99 -2.38 22.74
CA GLY A 148 5.33 -1.78 21.44
C GLY A 148 4.84 -0.34 21.29
N TYR A 149 4.64 0.14 20.06
CA TYR A 149 4.29 1.53 19.80
C TYR A 149 2.95 1.73 19.11
N LEU A 150 2.29 2.85 19.43
CA LEU A 150 1.14 3.36 18.71
C LEU A 150 1.36 4.77 18.22
N ALA A 151 0.78 5.05 17.05
CA ALA A 151 0.76 6.38 16.47
C ALA A 151 -0.66 6.98 16.44
N LEU A 152 -1.67 6.21 16.03
CA LEU A 152 -3.03 6.70 15.85
C LEU A 152 -4.03 5.58 16.13
N LEU A 153 -5.12 5.92 16.81
CA LEU A 153 -6.36 5.14 16.85
C LEU A 153 -7.50 5.99 16.32
N ALA A 154 -8.30 5.45 15.43
CA ALA A 154 -9.54 6.07 15.02
C ALA A 154 -10.70 5.06 14.95
N LEU A 155 -11.90 5.53 15.30
CA LEU A 155 -13.15 4.77 15.29
C LEU A 155 -14.21 5.52 14.51
N TRP A 156 -14.94 4.80 13.65
CA TRP A 156 -16.07 5.34 12.89
C TRP A 156 -17.31 4.49 13.06
N ASN A 157 -18.47 5.12 12.93
CA ASN A 157 -19.77 4.45 12.92
C ASN A 157 -20.19 3.91 11.54
N ILE A 158 -19.30 3.94 10.55
CA ILE A 158 -19.55 3.42 9.20
C ILE A 158 -18.52 2.36 8.82
N ALA A 159 -18.95 1.33 8.09
CA ALA A 159 -18.05 0.36 7.50
C ALA A 159 -17.38 0.98 6.26
N MET A 160 -16.13 1.42 6.41
CA MET A 160 -15.41 2.06 5.31
C MET A 160 -15.10 1.07 4.17
N PRO A 161 -15.28 1.48 2.90
CA PRO A 161 -14.89 0.67 1.74
C PRO A 161 -13.36 0.59 1.63
N GLN A 162 -12.87 -0.47 0.97
CA GLN A 162 -11.44 -0.77 0.88
C GLN A 162 -10.64 0.36 0.24
N GLU A 163 -11.17 1.02 -0.80
CA GLU A 163 -10.49 2.09 -1.53
C GLU A 163 -10.19 3.28 -0.59
N LYS A 164 -11.10 3.59 0.34
CA LYS A 164 -10.88 4.65 1.34
C LYS A 164 -9.78 4.25 2.33
N LEU A 165 -9.75 2.99 2.78
CA LEU A 165 -8.72 2.49 3.69
C LEU A 165 -7.34 2.43 3.03
N GLN A 166 -7.28 2.12 1.73
CA GLN A 166 -6.04 2.19 0.96
C GLN A 166 -5.53 3.61 0.83
N ARG A 167 -6.40 4.60 0.58
CA ARG A 167 -6.00 6.01 0.53
C ARG A 167 -5.55 6.54 1.89
N ALA A 168 -6.23 6.14 2.98
CA ALA A 168 -5.84 6.48 4.34
C ALA A 168 -4.43 5.94 4.66
N PHE A 169 -4.18 4.67 4.33
CA PHE A 169 -2.86 4.05 4.46
C PHE A 169 -1.77 4.81 3.69
N LEU A 170 -2.04 5.20 2.45
CA LEU A 170 -1.09 5.92 1.59
C LEU A 170 -0.90 7.39 1.99
N GLY A 171 -1.48 7.85 3.11
CA GLY A 171 -1.37 9.24 3.56
C GLY A 171 -2.07 10.26 2.65
N LYS A 172 -2.92 9.81 1.73
CA LYS A 172 -3.62 10.65 0.73
C LYS A 172 -5.06 11.01 1.16
N PHE A 173 -5.42 10.74 2.42
CA PHE A 173 -6.79 10.92 2.89
C PHE A 173 -6.91 12.21 3.73
N GLU A 174 -7.30 13.29 3.06
CA GLU A 174 -7.91 14.45 3.69
C GLU A 174 -9.40 14.44 3.34
N ASP A 175 -10.25 13.82 4.17
CA ASP A 175 -11.67 14.17 4.11
C ASP A 175 -12.36 14.18 5.47
N ARG A 176 -13.30 15.11 5.54
CA ARG A 176 -13.88 15.84 6.67
C ARG A 176 -14.62 14.94 7.66
N LYS A 177 -14.44 15.24 8.96
CA LYS A 177 -15.25 15.10 10.20
C LYS A 177 -16.58 14.30 10.25
N LEU A 178 -17.23 13.96 9.16
CA LEU A 178 -18.48 13.21 9.14
C LEU A 178 -18.19 11.74 9.46
N SER A 179 -18.84 11.20 10.50
CA SER A 179 -18.77 9.78 10.93
C SER A 179 -17.57 9.35 11.77
N LEU A 180 -16.58 10.23 12.00
CA LEU A 180 -15.48 9.96 12.93
C LEU A 180 -16.00 10.12 14.37
N LEU A 181 -16.00 9.04 15.13
CA LEU A 181 -16.47 9.04 16.52
C LEU A 181 -15.35 9.29 17.52
N LEU A 182 -14.18 8.71 17.28
CA LEU A 182 -13.00 8.87 18.11
C LEU A 182 -11.78 8.96 17.23
N SER A 183 -10.91 9.92 17.55
CA SER A 183 -9.55 9.97 17.04
C SER A 183 -8.62 10.30 18.19
N ALA A 184 -7.65 9.43 18.44
CA ALA A 184 -6.64 9.58 19.48
C ALA A 184 -5.25 9.65 18.83
N LYS A 185 -4.65 10.85 18.88
CA LYS A 185 -3.26 11.14 18.46
C LYS A 185 -2.25 11.11 19.61
N PHE A 186 -2.67 10.63 20.78
CA PHE A 186 -1.88 10.37 22.00
C PHE A 186 -0.99 11.50 22.58
N ASN A 187 -1.00 12.71 22.02
CA ASN A 187 -0.25 13.86 22.56
C ASN A 187 -0.84 14.41 23.89
N HIS A 188 -2.14 14.22 24.13
CA HIS A 188 -2.86 14.71 25.32
C HIS A 188 -3.72 13.61 25.94
N LEU A 189 -3.09 12.54 26.42
CA LEU A 189 -3.76 11.34 26.94
C LEU A 189 -4.83 11.64 27.99
N GLN A 190 -4.52 12.56 28.92
CA GLN A 190 -5.36 12.87 30.08
C GLN A 190 -6.72 13.45 29.68
N GLN A 191 -6.87 14.01 28.48
CA GLN A 191 -8.13 14.57 28.02
C GLN A 191 -9.15 13.50 27.62
N GLN A 192 -8.69 12.38 27.04
CA GLN A 192 -9.57 11.34 26.49
C GLN A 192 -9.53 10.03 27.28
N TRP A 193 -8.43 9.75 27.97
CA TRP A 193 -8.14 8.46 28.59
C TRP A 193 -7.99 8.57 30.11
N VAL A 194 -8.25 7.45 30.79
CA VAL A 194 -7.93 7.19 32.19
C VAL A 194 -6.96 6.02 32.28
N THR A 195 -6.13 5.99 33.31
CA THR A 195 -5.26 4.85 33.57
C THR A 195 -6.11 3.65 34.00
N PHE A 196 -5.70 2.45 33.56
CA PHE A 196 -6.39 1.21 33.91
C PHE A 196 -5.41 0.31 34.67
N LYS A 197 -5.84 -0.19 35.84
CA LYS A 197 -5.07 -1.03 36.79
C LYS A 197 -3.81 -0.36 37.40
N ASP A 198 -2.85 0.09 36.60
CA ASP A 198 -1.48 0.42 37.04
C ASP A 198 -1.21 1.92 37.30
N GLY A 199 -2.25 2.75 37.37
CA GLY A 199 -2.17 4.15 37.83
C GLY A 199 -1.39 5.15 36.95
N ALA A 200 -0.57 4.71 35.99
CA ALA A 200 0.27 5.58 35.15
C ALA A 200 -0.01 5.42 33.64
N TYR A 201 0.20 6.50 32.89
CA TYR A 201 0.05 6.55 31.44
C TYR A 201 1.26 5.95 30.70
N PRO A 202 1.10 5.45 29.47
CA PRO A 202 2.22 5.05 28.60
C PRO A 202 3.14 6.23 28.24
N GLN A 203 4.40 5.93 27.89
CA GLN A 203 5.40 6.96 27.56
C GLN A 203 5.22 7.48 26.12
N VAL A 204 4.99 8.78 25.98
CA VAL A 204 4.95 9.45 24.67
C VAL A 204 6.39 9.51 24.13
N GLU A 205 6.61 8.97 22.93
CA GLU A 205 7.89 9.08 22.21
C GLU A 205 7.60 9.64 20.82
N MET A 206 8.46 10.56 20.38
CA MET A 206 8.46 11.11 19.02
C MET A 206 9.19 10.14 18.09
N ILE A 207 8.45 9.45 17.24
CA ILE A 207 8.99 8.47 16.31
C ILE A 207 8.64 8.92 14.90
N TYR A 208 9.66 9.00 14.03
CA TYR A 208 9.46 9.24 12.61
C TYR A 208 8.78 8.02 12.00
N ARG A 209 7.59 8.22 11.42
CA ARG A 209 6.92 7.19 10.63
C ARG A 209 7.68 7.08 9.30
N PRO A 210 8.31 5.94 8.97
CA PRO A 210 8.85 5.74 7.63
C PRO A 210 7.70 5.84 6.63
N GLU A 211 7.90 6.54 5.51
CA GLU A 211 6.92 6.59 4.44
C GLU A 211 6.58 5.16 3.98
N PRO A 212 5.30 4.86 3.67
CA PRO A 212 4.95 3.57 3.12
C PRO A 212 5.76 3.38 1.83
N GLN A 213 6.67 2.39 1.81
CA GLN A 213 7.38 2.06 0.58
C GLN A 213 6.34 1.56 -0.43
N VAL A 214 6.02 2.42 -1.40
CA VAL A 214 4.95 2.18 -2.38
C VAL A 214 5.23 0.96 -3.25
N LEU A 215 6.49 0.50 -3.31
CA LEU A 215 6.90 -0.65 -4.08
C LEU A 215 8.05 -1.39 -3.36
N SER A 216 7.75 -2.52 -2.71
CA SER A 216 8.77 -3.55 -2.38
C SER A 216 8.15 -4.85 -1.89
N PRO A 217 8.77 -5.97 -2.28
CA PRO A 217 8.34 -6.77 -3.42
C PRO A 217 6.91 -7.31 -3.25
N LEU A 218 6.24 -7.61 -4.35
CA LEU A 218 5.10 -8.53 -4.33
C LEU A 218 5.62 -9.91 -3.94
N ILE A 219 5.80 -10.17 -2.64
CA ILE A 219 6.16 -11.48 -2.14
C ILE A 219 4.93 -12.37 -2.34
N PRO A 220 4.99 -13.38 -3.22
CA PRO A 220 3.88 -14.31 -3.37
C PRO A 220 3.60 -14.96 -2.01
N PRO A 221 2.32 -15.16 -1.64
CA PRO A 221 2.01 -15.89 -0.41
C PRO A 221 2.64 -17.29 -0.47
N LEU A 222 2.91 -17.88 0.70
CA LEU A 222 3.33 -19.28 0.75
C LEU A 222 2.24 -20.15 0.10
N CYS A 223 2.65 -21.17 -0.65
CA CYS A 223 1.71 -22.11 -1.25
C CYS A 223 0.84 -22.78 -0.16
N GLY A 224 -0.40 -23.09 -0.53
CA GLY A 224 -1.42 -23.72 0.32
C GLY A 224 -2.29 -22.76 1.13
N GLN A 225 -2.25 -21.44 0.89
CA GLN A 225 -3.00 -20.44 1.68
C GLN A 225 -4.25 -19.89 0.98
N THR A 226 -4.28 -19.94 -0.33
CA THR A 226 -5.34 -19.39 -1.17
C THR A 226 -6.07 -20.49 -1.91
N ALA A 227 -7.27 -20.20 -2.41
CA ALA A 227 -7.97 -21.11 -3.32
C ALA A 227 -7.13 -21.44 -4.57
N CYS A 228 -6.26 -20.52 -4.99
CA CYS A 228 -5.33 -20.71 -6.09
C CYS A 228 -4.17 -21.66 -5.78
N ASP A 229 -4.04 -22.15 -4.54
CA ASP A 229 -3.05 -23.15 -4.16
C ASP A 229 -3.60 -24.58 -4.09
N ASN A 230 -4.91 -24.74 -4.29
CA ASN A 230 -5.54 -26.05 -4.31
C ASN A 230 -5.16 -26.78 -5.61
N VAL A 231 -4.40 -27.87 -5.50
CA VAL A 231 -3.88 -28.64 -6.64
C VAL A 231 -4.99 -29.13 -7.56
N GLU A 232 -6.12 -29.58 -7.00
CA GLU A 232 -7.29 -29.99 -7.80
C GLU A 232 -7.89 -28.77 -8.51
N LEU A 233 -8.10 -27.66 -7.81
CA LEU A 233 -8.65 -26.45 -8.43
C LEU A 233 -7.78 -25.94 -9.58
N ILE A 234 -6.45 -25.96 -9.43
CA ILE A 234 -5.49 -25.54 -10.46
C ILE A 234 -5.49 -26.53 -11.64
N SER A 235 -5.42 -27.84 -11.36
CA SER A 235 -5.37 -28.86 -12.42
C SER A 235 -6.64 -28.87 -13.27
N TYR A 236 -7.77 -28.50 -12.65
CA TYR A 236 -9.07 -28.42 -13.30
C TYR A 236 -9.45 -27.00 -13.77
N TYR A 237 -8.68 -25.96 -13.42
CA TYR A 237 -9.00 -24.55 -13.74
C TYR A 237 -9.19 -24.32 -15.24
N ASN A 238 -8.34 -24.95 -16.04
CA ASN A 238 -8.40 -24.79 -17.49
C ASN A 238 -9.50 -25.62 -18.16
N SER A 239 -9.98 -26.68 -17.51
CA SER A 239 -11.02 -27.56 -18.04
C SER A 239 -12.41 -27.25 -17.49
N HIS A 240 -12.53 -26.47 -16.42
CA HIS A 240 -13.80 -26.16 -15.77
C HIS A 240 -14.25 -24.72 -16.03
N TRP A 241 -15.13 -24.57 -17.03
CA TRP A 241 -15.71 -23.29 -17.43
C TRP A 241 -16.33 -22.45 -16.28
N PRO A 242 -17.00 -23.03 -15.26
CA PRO A 242 -17.54 -22.23 -14.14
C PRO A 242 -16.49 -21.51 -13.27
N LEU A 243 -15.21 -21.90 -13.35
CA LEU A 243 -14.11 -21.22 -12.66
C LEU A 243 -13.53 -20.05 -13.50
N ARG A 244 -13.99 -19.90 -14.74
CA ARG A 244 -13.62 -18.85 -15.70
C ARG A 244 -14.75 -17.83 -15.87
N ASN A 245 -15.32 -17.40 -14.74
CA ASN A 245 -16.20 -16.24 -14.74
C ASN A 245 -15.52 -15.05 -15.42
N GLU A 246 -16.32 -14.21 -16.06
CA GLU A 246 -15.86 -13.00 -16.71
C GLU A 246 -15.05 -12.13 -15.73
N LYS A 247 -13.87 -11.70 -16.15
CA LYS A 247 -12.99 -10.83 -15.37
C LYS A 247 -12.74 -9.55 -16.15
N VAL A 248 -12.92 -8.42 -15.49
CA VAL A 248 -12.56 -7.11 -16.03
C VAL A 248 -11.27 -6.64 -15.36
N VAL A 249 -10.21 -6.47 -16.13
CA VAL A 249 -8.93 -5.93 -15.65
C VAL A 249 -8.88 -4.44 -15.93
N HIS A 250 -8.91 -3.65 -14.87
CA HIS A 250 -8.77 -2.19 -14.97
C HIS A 250 -7.28 -1.82 -15.00
N TYR A 251 -6.87 -1.10 -16.04
CA TYR A 251 -5.50 -0.57 -16.12
C TYR A 251 -5.52 0.91 -16.50
N GLN A 252 -4.46 1.60 -16.10
CA GLN A 252 -4.29 3.01 -16.37
C GLN A 252 -3.02 3.25 -17.18
N VAL A 253 -3.16 3.91 -18.32
CA VAL A 253 -2.04 4.43 -19.11
C VAL A 253 -1.80 5.87 -18.68
N VAL A 254 -0.62 6.15 -18.14
CA VAL A 254 -0.17 7.52 -17.85
C VAL A 254 0.56 8.03 -19.09
N ASN A 255 -0.07 8.89 -19.86
CA ASN A 255 0.52 9.47 -21.07
C ASN A 255 1.02 10.89 -20.77
N ILE A 256 2.32 11.11 -20.98
CA ILE A 256 2.97 12.39 -20.69
C ILE A 256 2.93 13.23 -21.97
N TYR A 257 2.54 14.48 -21.85
CA TYR A 257 2.52 15.50 -22.90
C TYR A 257 3.53 16.58 -22.54
N ASP A 258 3.93 17.37 -23.53
CA ASP A 258 4.50 18.68 -23.27
C ASP A 258 3.48 19.61 -22.60
N ASP A 259 3.96 20.74 -22.09
CA ASP A 259 3.11 21.69 -21.35
C ASP A 259 1.97 22.24 -22.23
N ASP A 260 2.21 22.35 -23.54
CA ASP A 260 1.24 22.81 -24.54
C ASP A 260 0.24 21.72 -24.97
N GLY A 261 0.46 20.45 -24.59
CA GLY A 261 -0.43 19.33 -24.92
C GLY A 261 -0.36 18.86 -26.37
N LEU A 262 0.61 19.32 -27.14
CA LEU A 262 0.75 19.06 -28.58
C LEU A 262 1.50 17.76 -28.87
N HIS A 263 2.44 17.37 -28.00
CA HIS A 263 3.35 16.26 -28.24
C HIS A 263 3.23 15.17 -27.17
N PRO A 264 2.28 14.23 -27.29
CA PRO A 264 2.20 13.07 -26.39
C PRO A 264 3.43 12.15 -26.51
N THR A 265 3.73 11.39 -25.46
CA THR A 265 4.75 10.32 -25.49
C THR A 265 4.31 9.17 -26.40
N VAL A 266 3.02 8.81 -26.34
CA VAL A 266 2.41 7.76 -27.16
C VAL A 266 1.14 8.31 -27.80
N SER A 267 0.92 8.06 -29.10
CA SER A 267 -0.30 8.55 -29.78
C SER A 267 -1.56 7.86 -29.25
N GLU A 268 -2.71 8.54 -29.35
CA GLU A 268 -3.99 7.94 -28.95
C GLU A 268 -4.34 6.70 -29.79
N GLU A 269 -3.98 6.72 -31.09
CA GLU A 269 -4.15 5.58 -31.99
C GLU A 269 -3.32 4.37 -31.55
N GLN A 270 -2.06 4.58 -31.14
CA GLN A 270 -1.22 3.50 -30.63
C GLN A 270 -1.78 2.91 -29.33
N ILE A 271 -2.29 3.76 -28.42
CA ILE A 271 -2.95 3.30 -27.19
C ILE A 271 -4.18 2.45 -27.53
N ALA A 272 -5.02 2.91 -28.47
CA ALA A 272 -6.22 2.20 -28.91
C ALA A 272 -5.87 0.84 -29.55
N HIS A 273 -4.89 0.80 -30.44
CA HIS A 273 -4.43 -0.42 -31.08
C HIS A 273 -3.90 -1.44 -30.06
N GLN A 274 -3.07 -1.01 -29.10
CA GLN A 274 -2.58 -1.88 -28.03
C GLN A 274 -3.70 -2.35 -27.11
N HIS A 275 -4.68 -1.49 -26.82
CA HIS A 275 -5.85 -1.86 -26.03
C HIS A 275 -6.70 -2.94 -26.71
N GLN A 276 -6.90 -2.82 -28.02
CA GLN A 276 -7.60 -3.82 -28.81
C GLN A 276 -6.84 -5.15 -28.81
N ALA A 277 -5.52 -5.11 -29.05
CA ALA A 277 -4.67 -6.31 -29.03
C ALA A 277 -4.72 -7.04 -27.67
N LEU A 278 -4.77 -6.30 -26.56
CA LEU A 278 -4.95 -6.89 -25.22
C LEU A 278 -6.31 -7.59 -25.07
N ASN A 279 -7.40 -6.97 -25.52
CA ASN A 279 -8.71 -7.60 -25.47
C ASN A 279 -8.77 -8.86 -26.36
N GLU A 280 -8.26 -8.79 -27.59
CA GLU A 280 -8.25 -9.93 -28.52
C GLU A 280 -7.43 -11.11 -27.97
N ALA A 281 -6.23 -10.84 -27.44
CA ALA A 281 -5.35 -11.88 -26.91
C ALA A 281 -5.96 -12.63 -25.72
N PHE A 282 -6.77 -11.96 -24.91
CA PHE A 282 -7.32 -12.50 -23.67
C PHE A 282 -8.81 -12.85 -23.72
N ALA A 283 -9.51 -12.54 -24.82
CA ALA A 283 -10.93 -12.78 -25.00
C ALA A 283 -11.32 -14.26 -24.78
N HIS A 284 -10.51 -15.22 -25.24
CA HIS A 284 -10.83 -16.65 -25.08
C HIS A 284 -10.85 -17.12 -23.62
N TYR A 285 -10.20 -16.37 -22.73
CA TYR A 285 -10.19 -16.64 -21.29
C TYR A 285 -11.32 -15.94 -20.52
N ASN A 286 -12.28 -15.29 -21.20
CA ASN A 286 -13.28 -14.38 -20.61
C ASN A 286 -12.64 -13.24 -19.80
N ILE A 287 -11.49 -12.75 -20.23
CA ILE A 287 -10.81 -11.62 -19.61
C ILE A 287 -10.92 -10.43 -20.54
N THR A 288 -11.59 -9.38 -20.07
CA THR A 288 -11.70 -8.10 -20.75
C THR A 288 -10.83 -7.06 -20.06
N TRP A 289 -10.34 -6.09 -20.82
CA TRP A 289 -9.51 -5.01 -20.31
C TRP A 289 -10.29 -3.72 -20.34
N GLN A 290 -10.25 -2.95 -19.25
CA GLN A 290 -10.83 -1.62 -19.16
C GLN A 290 -9.71 -0.58 -19.04
N LEU A 291 -9.57 0.25 -20.07
CA LEU A 291 -8.56 1.30 -20.15
C LEU A 291 -9.03 2.59 -19.47
N SER A 292 -8.14 3.19 -18.69
CA SER A 292 -8.23 4.60 -18.29
C SER A 292 -6.96 5.32 -18.72
N ILE A 293 -7.07 6.54 -19.25
CA ILE A 293 -5.92 7.33 -19.68
C ILE A 293 -5.76 8.51 -18.71
N HIS A 294 -4.61 8.62 -18.09
CA HIS A 294 -4.24 9.77 -17.26
C HIS A 294 -3.22 10.63 -18.02
N LYS A 295 -3.62 11.82 -18.42
CA LYS A 295 -2.78 12.76 -19.16
C LYS A 295 -2.00 13.63 -18.17
N VAL A 296 -0.68 13.70 -18.33
CA VAL A 296 0.22 14.53 -17.52
C VAL A 296 0.90 15.54 -18.44
N TYR A 297 0.69 16.84 -18.22
CA TYR A 297 1.29 17.92 -19.01
C TYR A 297 2.54 18.42 -18.28
N ASN A 298 3.71 18.02 -18.78
CA ASN A 298 4.98 18.42 -18.19
C ASN A 298 6.11 18.24 -19.22
N SER A 299 6.57 19.33 -19.83
CA SER A 299 7.64 19.28 -20.83
C SER A 299 8.94 18.70 -20.27
N LEU A 300 9.26 18.98 -19.00
CA LEU A 300 10.47 18.46 -18.37
C LEU A 300 10.42 16.94 -18.25
N LEU A 301 9.29 16.36 -17.82
CA LEU A 301 9.09 14.91 -17.79
C LEU A 301 9.01 14.30 -19.19
N ARG A 302 8.34 14.99 -20.14
CA ARG A 302 8.16 14.53 -21.52
C ARG A 302 9.47 14.37 -22.28
N TYR A 303 10.44 15.23 -22.00
CA TYR A 303 11.74 15.22 -22.67
C TYR A 303 12.84 14.53 -21.87
N ARG A 304 12.58 14.14 -20.62
CA ARG A 304 13.57 13.44 -19.78
C ARG A 304 13.57 11.94 -20.09
N VAL A 305 14.76 11.38 -20.28
CA VAL A 305 14.98 9.93 -20.26
C VAL A 305 15.16 9.50 -18.81
N ILE A 306 14.37 8.52 -18.37
CA ILE A 306 14.48 7.96 -17.01
C ILE A 306 15.02 6.53 -17.15
N LEU A 307 16.24 6.34 -16.68
CA LEU A 307 16.83 5.02 -16.49
C LEU A 307 17.02 4.80 -14.99
N MET A 308 16.62 3.63 -14.53
CA MET A 308 16.69 3.31 -13.10
C MET A 308 18.15 3.33 -12.63
N ASN A 309 18.43 4.12 -11.59
CA ASN A 309 19.74 4.29 -10.94
C ASN A 309 20.88 4.87 -11.81
N CYS A 310 20.61 5.18 -13.08
CA CYS A 310 21.55 5.85 -13.98
C CYS A 310 21.30 7.37 -13.94
N GLU A 311 22.06 8.06 -13.08
CA GLU A 311 22.01 9.51 -12.97
C GLU A 311 22.82 10.17 -14.11
N PRO A 312 22.45 11.38 -14.57
CA PRO A 312 23.16 12.05 -15.66
C PRO A 312 24.66 12.14 -15.44
N GLY A 313 25.12 12.44 -14.23
CA GLY A 313 26.55 12.57 -13.88
C GLY A 313 27.34 11.27 -13.88
N LYS A 314 26.68 10.11 -14.04
CA LYS A 314 27.35 8.83 -14.24
C LYS A 314 27.71 8.58 -15.70
N ILE A 315 27.02 9.24 -16.64
CA ILE A 315 27.22 9.05 -18.07
C ILE A 315 28.47 9.80 -18.53
N GLY A 316 29.41 9.10 -19.18
CA GLY A 316 30.64 9.69 -19.69
C GLY A 316 31.55 10.21 -18.58
N ASN A 317 31.60 9.50 -17.45
CA ASN A 317 32.42 9.85 -16.28
C ASN A 317 33.71 9.01 -16.19
N GLU A 318 34.11 8.38 -17.29
CA GLU A 318 35.27 7.49 -17.44
C GLU A 318 35.16 6.17 -16.65
N PHE A 319 34.01 5.90 -16.03
CA PHE A 319 33.77 4.68 -15.27
C PHE A 319 32.57 3.95 -15.86
N CYS A 320 32.74 2.68 -16.25
CA CYS A 320 31.62 1.88 -16.74
C CYS A 320 30.64 1.52 -15.61
N ASN A 321 29.54 2.26 -15.51
CA ASN A 321 28.41 2.04 -14.63
C ASN A 321 27.45 1.02 -15.28
N PRO A 322 27.27 -0.19 -14.69
CA PRO A 322 26.39 -1.22 -15.26
C PRO A 322 24.95 -0.76 -15.47
N GLU A 323 24.44 0.11 -14.59
CA GLU A 323 23.11 0.70 -14.68
C GLU A 323 22.93 1.68 -15.87
N CYS A 324 24.03 2.25 -16.36
CA CYS A 324 24.06 3.17 -17.50
C CYS A 324 24.49 2.48 -18.80
N LYS A 325 24.73 1.17 -18.78
CA LYS A 325 25.06 0.39 -19.99
C LYS A 325 23.82 0.16 -20.85
N HIS A 326 23.36 1.20 -21.53
CA HIS A 326 22.17 1.18 -22.37
C HIS A 326 22.39 1.95 -23.69
N PRO A 327 21.75 1.57 -24.82
CA PRO A 327 21.87 2.34 -26.07
C PRO A 327 21.40 3.80 -25.93
N LEU A 328 20.37 4.04 -25.11
CA LEU A 328 19.84 5.40 -24.83
C LEU A 328 20.80 6.32 -24.07
N THR A 329 21.93 5.81 -23.59
CA THR A 329 22.99 6.59 -22.90
C THR A 329 24.32 6.48 -23.63
N GLY A 330 24.34 5.93 -24.85
CA GLY A 330 25.59 5.70 -25.59
C GLY A 330 26.50 4.68 -24.89
N TYR A 331 25.93 3.69 -24.20
CA TYR A 331 26.68 2.74 -23.37
C TYR A 331 27.56 3.45 -22.33
N ASP A 332 26.90 4.28 -21.53
CA ASP A 332 27.52 5.10 -20.49
C ASP A 332 28.47 6.15 -21.06
N GLY A 333 28.03 6.85 -22.11
CA GLY A 333 28.85 7.84 -22.82
C GLY A 333 30.08 7.22 -23.49
N GLY A 334 30.11 5.90 -23.69
CA GLY A 334 31.24 5.14 -24.22
C GLY A 334 32.10 4.44 -23.18
N ASP A 335 31.88 4.68 -21.88
CA ASP A 335 32.72 4.14 -20.80
C ASP A 335 32.64 2.60 -20.73
N CYS A 336 31.49 2.02 -21.11
CA CYS A 336 31.24 0.59 -21.00
C CYS A 336 31.73 -0.30 -22.16
N ARG A 337 32.73 0.15 -22.92
CA ARG A 337 33.28 -0.53 -24.12
C ARG A 337 32.18 -0.99 -25.07
N TRP A 338 31.74 -0.06 -25.92
CA TRP A 338 30.87 -0.40 -27.04
C TRP A 338 31.67 -0.86 -28.26
N LEU A 339 31.19 -1.90 -28.93
CA LEU A 339 31.85 -2.57 -30.06
C LEU A 339 31.21 -2.25 -31.42
N GLY A 340 30.24 -1.34 -31.47
CA GLY A 340 29.71 -0.93 -32.76
C GLY A 340 30.64 0.07 -33.43
N ARG A 341 30.42 0.22 -34.73
CA ARG A 341 31.31 0.96 -35.61
C ARG A 341 30.69 2.33 -35.87
N CYS A 342 31.31 3.38 -35.34
CA CYS A 342 31.08 4.73 -35.83
C CYS A 342 32.04 4.98 -36.99
N TYR A 343 31.49 5.32 -38.16
CA TYR A 343 32.30 5.61 -39.33
C TYR A 343 32.67 7.09 -39.39
N ALA A 344 33.80 7.40 -40.02
CA ALA A 344 34.29 8.78 -40.11
C ALA A 344 33.34 9.73 -40.86
N TRP A 345 32.47 9.21 -41.74
CA TRP A 345 31.47 10.00 -42.48
C TRP A 345 30.15 10.19 -41.74
N GLU A 346 29.90 9.42 -40.68
CA GLU A 346 28.73 9.61 -39.79
C GLU A 346 29.02 10.69 -38.75
N ARG A 347 30.29 11.09 -38.60
CA ARG A 347 30.68 12.13 -37.66
C ARG A 347 30.47 13.52 -38.25
N ARG A 348 29.77 14.38 -37.52
CA ARG A 348 29.52 15.79 -37.91
C ARG A 348 28.75 15.93 -39.24
N ASP A 349 27.83 15.01 -39.51
CA ASP A 349 27.03 14.98 -40.74
C ASP A 349 25.73 15.81 -40.64
N GLY A 350 25.49 16.45 -39.49
CA GLY A 350 24.29 17.20 -39.19
C GLY A 350 23.16 16.34 -38.63
N VAL A 351 23.43 15.09 -38.26
CA VAL A 351 22.51 14.16 -37.60
C VAL A 351 23.16 13.68 -36.31
N CYS A 352 22.39 13.51 -35.23
CA CYS A 352 22.91 12.85 -34.04
C CYS A 352 22.85 11.32 -34.21
N ASN A 353 23.96 10.73 -34.65
CA ASN A 353 24.15 9.30 -34.77
C ASN A 353 24.46 8.71 -33.40
N MET A 354 23.50 8.00 -32.82
CA MET A 354 23.62 7.42 -31.46
C MET A 354 24.81 6.45 -31.32
N GLU A 355 25.21 5.82 -32.41
CA GLU A 355 26.38 4.94 -32.51
C GLU A 355 27.71 5.72 -32.39
N CYS A 356 27.72 6.99 -32.78
CA CYS A 356 28.83 7.93 -32.62
C CYS A 356 28.70 8.80 -31.36
N ASN A 357 27.61 8.66 -30.59
CA ASN A 357 27.30 9.51 -29.46
C ASN A 357 28.01 9.04 -28.17
N ASN A 358 29.33 9.12 -28.17
CA ASN A 358 30.18 8.71 -27.07
C ASN A 358 31.50 9.51 -27.04
N MET A 359 32.23 9.40 -25.93
CA MET A 359 33.48 10.15 -25.69
C MET A 359 34.57 9.84 -26.73
N LEU A 360 34.66 8.61 -27.26
CA LEU A 360 35.66 8.24 -28.27
C LEU A 360 35.45 8.96 -29.61
N HIS A 361 34.23 9.42 -29.86
CA HIS A 361 33.82 10.07 -31.10
C HIS A 361 33.35 11.51 -30.87
N ASN A 362 33.73 12.11 -29.73
CA ASN A 362 33.34 13.45 -29.31
C ASN A 362 31.83 13.72 -29.43
N PHE A 363 31.01 12.72 -29.07
CA PHE A 363 29.55 12.81 -29.12
C PHE A 363 29.04 13.23 -30.50
N ASP A 364 29.48 12.49 -31.52
CA ASP A 364 29.25 12.79 -32.93
C ASP A 364 29.88 14.12 -33.38
N ASP A 365 31.14 14.36 -32.96
CA ASP A 365 31.87 15.62 -33.16
C ASP A 365 31.02 16.88 -32.83
N GLY A 366 30.16 16.75 -31.81
CA GLY A 366 29.30 17.80 -31.27
C GLY A 366 27.85 17.83 -31.80
N ASP A 367 27.49 17.02 -32.80
CA ASP A 367 26.13 17.04 -33.36
C ASP A 367 25.07 16.58 -32.36
N CYS A 368 25.41 15.63 -31.48
CA CYS A 368 24.49 15.14 -30.44
C CYS A 368 24.22 16.13 -29.30
N CYS A 369 25.04 17.17 -29.18
CA CYS A 369 24.90 18.27 -28.24
C CYS A 369 24.51 19.60 -28.91
N ASN A 370 24.19 19.59 -30.20
CA ASN A 370 23.79 20.77 -30.94
C ASN A 370 22.26 20.94 -30.94
N PRO A 371 21.70 21.99 -30.31
CA PRO A 371 20.24 22.19 -30.20
C PRO A 371 19.57 22.50 -31.55
N LYS A 372 20.32 22.81 -32.60
CA LYS A 372 19.79 22.98 -33.96
C LYS A 372 19.63 21.66 -34.70
N VAL A 373 20.33 20.60 -34.26
CA VAL A 373 20.39 19.29 -34.92
C VAL A 373 19.49 18.28 -34.20
N THR A 374 19.51 18.27 -32.87
CA THR A 374 18.84 17.25 -32.07
C THR A 374 18.18 17.82 -30.80
N ASN A 375 17.35 17.00 -30.15
CA ASN A 375 16.86 17.28 -28.81
C ASN A 375 17.96 16.97 -27.79
N VAL A 376 18.79 17.96 -27.49
CA VAL A 376 19.94 17.87 -26.58
C VAL A 376 19.57 17.34 -25.19
N ARG A 377 18.33 17.54 -24.70
CA ARG A 377 17.87 16.98 -23.42
C ARG A 377 17.78 15.45 -23.40
N LYS A 378 17.80 14.82 -24.57
CA LYS A 378 17.76 13.36 -24.74
C LYS A 378 19.07 12.79 -25.22
N THR A 379 19.83 13.54 -26.01
CA THR A 379 20.98 13.02 -26.75
C THR A 379 22.32 13.62 -26.33
N CYS A 380 22.35 14.74 -25.61
CA CYS A 380 23.61 15.34 -25.21
C CYS A 380 24.20 14.60 -24.01
N PHE A 381 25.23 13.79 -24.25
CA PHE A 381 25.94 13.04 -23.21
C PHE A 381 27.28 13.66 -22.83
N ASP A 382 27.71 14.68 -23.56
CA ASP A 382 28.97 15.38 -23.33
C ASP A 382 28.98 16.07 -21.95
N PRO A 383 29.87 15.65 -21.02
CA PRO A 383 30.00 16.27 -19.72
C PRO A 383 30.36 17.76 -19.76
N ASP A 384 31.07 18.19 -20.80
CA ASP A 384 31.60 19.55 -20.94
C ASP A 384 30.64 20.47 -21.69
N SER A 385 29.56 19.93 -22.26
CA SER A 385 28.58 20.71 -23.01
C SER A 385 27.69 21.53 -22.08
N PRO A 386 27.45 22.83 -22.39
CA PRO A 386 26.49 23.65 -21.65
C PRO A 386 25.03 23.23 -21.87
N HIS A 387 24.79 22.25 -22.74
CA HIS A 387 23.46 21.76 -23.13
C HIS A 387 23.09 20.40 -22.53
N ARG A 388 23.91 19.89 -21.60
CA ARG A 388 23.68 18.65 -20.86
C ARG A 388 22.47 18.71 -19.93
#